data_AF-A0A351EUV6-F1
#
_entry.id   AF-A0A351EUV6-F1
#
_cell.length_a   1.000
_cell.length_b   1.000
_cell.length_c   1.000
_cell.angle_alpha   90.00
_cell.angle_beta   90.00
_cell.angle_gamma   90.00
#
_symmetry.space_group_name_H-M   'P 1'
#
loop_
_entity.id
_entity.type
_entity.pdbx_description
1 polymer ?
#
loop_
_entity_poly.entity_id
_entity_poly.type
_entity_poly.pdbx_seq_one_letter_code
_entity_poly.pdbx_strand_id
1 'polypeptide(L)'
;MSSGRLSRCSRPFAGIRRFSERCGTTIPHWIHELFAVLEDAPEVHQMIAATTAAEPCRQLAEHGVNQFHFSTMNKPEITAAICRLLGVTPASGRSRQAQVS
;
A
#
# COMPACT_ATOMS: atom_id res chain seq x y z
N MET A 1 16.81 -30.28 8.18
CA MET A 1 16.51 -29.43 9.35
C MET A 1 16.99 -28.01 9.06
N SER A 2 16.09 -27.09 8.68
CA SER A 2 16.21 -25.63 8.87
C SER A 2 14.89 -24.97 8.45
N SER A 3 13.83 -25.28 9.21
CA SER A 3 12.56 -24.57 9.18
C SER A 3 12.47 -23.79 10.49
N GLY A 4 13.04 -22.59 10.54
CA GLY A 4 13.26 -21.92 11.83
C GLY A 4 13.52 -20.41 11.78
N ARG A 5 12.94 -19.67 10.81
CA ARG A 5 12.98 -18.21 10.84
C ARG A 5 11.85 -17.50 10.07
N LEU A 6 10.66 -18.08 10.06
CA LEU A 6 9.42 -17.38 9.68
C LEU A 6 8.68 -16.80 10.89
N SER A 7 9.32 -16.81 12.06
CA SER A 7 8.68 -16.42 13.32
C SER A 7 8.71 -14.90 13.48
N ARG A 8 7.52 -14.30 13.29
CA ARG A 8 7.11 -12.91 13.60
C ARG A 8 7.12 -11.93 12.43
N CYS A 9 6.29 -12.21 11.42
CA CYS A 9 5.78 -11.15 10.54
C CYS A 9 4.29 -11.00 10.85
N SER A 10 3.83 -9.75 10.98
CA SER A 10 2.41 -9.46 11.16
C SER A 10 1.56 -10.21 10.12
N ARG A 11 0.37 -10.70 10.52
CA ARG A 11 -0.56 -11.37 9.58
C ARG A 11 -0.81 -10.57 8.29
N PRO A 12 -0.95 -9.22 8.32
CA PRO A 12 -1.04 -8.41 7.11
C PRO A 12 0.19 -8.49 6.20
N PHE A 13 1.40 -8.43 6.78
CA PHE A 13 2.64 -8.44 6.00
C PHE A 13 2.93 -9.81 5.37
N ALA A 14 2.57 -10.91 6.05
CA ALA A 14 2.66 -12.25 5.47
C ALA A 14 1.83 -12.40 4.18
N GLY A 15 0.66 -11.75 4.10
CA GLY A 15 -0.17 -11.74 2.89
C GLY A 15 0.49 -10.99 1.72
N ILE A 16 1.12 -9.85 2.01
CA ILE A 16 1.86 -9.05 1.02
C ILE A 16 3.04 -9.88 0.48
N ARG A 17 3.80 -10.55 1.34
CA ARG A 17 4.93 -11.37 0.93
C ARG A 17 4.52 -12.47 -0.06
N ARG A 18 3.44 -13.19 0.24
CA ARG A 18 2.89 -14.23 -0.65
C ARG A 18 2.43 -13.65 -2.00
N PHE A 19 1.85 -12.45 -2.00
CA PHE A 19 1.44 -11.78 -3.23
C PHE A 19 2.67 -11.40 -4.08
N SER A 20 3.68 -10.78 -3.46
CA SER A 20 4.92 -10.40 -4.14
C SER A 20 5.66 -11.61 -4.73
N GLU A 21 5.77 -12.71 -3.97
CA GLU A 21 6.35 -13.98 -4.43
C GLU A 21 5.62 -14.50 -5.69
N ARG A 22 4.28 -14.43 -5.72
CA ARG A 22 3.47 -14.87 -6.89
C ARG A 22 3.63 -13.96 -8.10
N CYS A 23 3.90 -12.67 -7.89
CA CYS A 23 4.15 -11.71 -8.97
C CYS A 23 5.61 -11.71 -9.46
N GLY A 24 6.51 -12.46 -8.81
CA GLY A 24 7.95 -12.43 -9.12
C GLY A 24 8.65 -11.16 -8.61
N THR A 25 8.03 -10.42 -7.69
CA THR A 25 8.57 -9.17 -7.15
C THR A 25 9.26 -9.41 -5.83
N THR A 26 10.44 -8.81 -5.64
CA THR A 26 11.19 -8.90 -4.38
C THR A 26 10.82 -7.73 -3.46
N ILE A 27 10.59 -8.03 -2.18
CA ILE A 27 10.42 -7.00 -1.14
C ILE A 27 11.81 -6.68 -0.56
N PRO A 28 12.26 -5.41 -0.53
CA PRO A 28 13.52 -5.02 0.08
C PRO A 28 13.65 -5.42 1.55
N HIS A 29 14.84 -5.83 1.99
CA HIS A 29 15.08 -6.33 3.35
C HIS A 29 14.64 -5.36 4.46
N TRP A 30 14.92 -4.06 4.29
CA TRP A 30 14.55 -3.03 5.26
C TRP A 30 13.04 -2.94 5.50
N ILE A 31 12.20 -3.29 4.51
CA ILE A 31 10.74 -3.35 4.68
C ILE A 31 10.35 -4.53 5.58
N HIS A 32 11.06 -5.65 5.49
CA HIS A 32 10.83 -6.78 6.39
C HIS A 32 11.12 -6.39 7.83
N GLU A 33 12.24 -5.71 8.08
CA GLU A 33 12.63 -5.25 9.42
C GLU A 33 11.63 -4.23 9.96
N LEU A 34 11.19 -3.28 9.12
CA LEU A 34 10.20 -2.26 9.46
C LEU A 34 8.87 -2.87 9.95
N PHE A 35 8.37 -3.91 9.27
CA PHE A 35 7.08 -4.52 9.64
C PHE A 35 7.19 -5.61 10.71
N ALA A 36 8.39 -6.16 10.97
CA ALA A 36 8.61 -7.11 12.05
C ALA A 36 8.39 -6.49 13.43
N VAL A 37 8.75 -5.21 13.61
CA VAL A 37 8.61 -4.49 14.89
C VAL A 37 7.19 -3.93 15.14
N LEU A 38 6.28 -4.03 14.15
CA LEU A 38 4.93 -3.46 14.21
C LEU A 38 3.84 -4.52 14.43
N GLU A 39 4.20 -5.71 14.89
CA GLU A 39 3.27 -6.84 15.04
C GLU A 39 2.11 -6.53 16.00
N ASP A 40 2.41 -5.86 17.12
CA ASP A 40 1.44 -5.54 18.18
C ASP A 40 0.81 -4.14 18.03
N ALA A 41 1.07 -3.44 16.93
CA ALA A 41 0.63 -2.06 16.70
C ALA A 41 -0.12 -1.90 15.35
N PRO A 42 -1.36 -2.41 15.24
CA PRO A 42 -2.09 -2.47 13.97
C PRO A 42 -2.40 -1.11 13.35
N GLU A 43 -2.68 -0.09 14.16
CA GLU A 43 -2.92 1.28 13.68
C GLU A 43 -1.65 1.89 13.09
N VAL A 44 -0.52 1.73 13.79
CA VAL A 44 0.80 2.18 13.31
C VAL A 44 1.19 1.43 12.05
N HIS A 45 0.92 0.13 11.99
CA HIS A 45 1.16 -0.69 10.79
C HIS A 45 0.44 -0.12 9.56
N GLN A 46 -0.84 0.26 9.67
CA GLN A 46 -1.58 0.81 8.54
C GLN A 46 -1.02 2.17 8.10
N MET A 47 -0.70 3.03 9.06
CA MET A 47 -0.09 4.33 8.79
C MET A 47 1.25 4.18 8.06
N ILE A 48 2.15 3.32 8.56
CA ILE A 48 3.45 3.05 7.96
C ILE A 48 3.32 2.41 6.57
N ALA A 49 2.37 1.50 6.38
CA ALA A 49 2.10 0.92 5.06
C ALA A 49 1.65 1.97 4.04
N ALA A 50 0.75 2.87 4.43
CA ALA A 50 0.28 3.93 3.55
C ALA A 50 1.39 4.92 3.18
N THR A 51 2.20 5.37 4.14
CA THR A 51 3.30 6.31 3.87
C THR A 51 4.41 5.68 3.04
N THR A 52 4.79 4.44 3.35
CA THR A 52 5.81 3.70 2.59
C THR A 52 5.40 3.47 1.13
N ALA A 53 4.11 3.22 0.88
CA ALA A 53 3.58 3.08 -0.48
C ALA A 53 3.39 4.42 -1.20
N ALA A 54 3.05 5.49 -0.48
CA ALA A 54 2.81 6.81 -1.07
C ALA A 54 4.12 7.49 -1.53
N GLU A 55 5.23 7.26 -0.85
CA GLU A 55 6.55 7.84 -1.18
C GLU A 55 6.97 7.62 -2.64
N PRO A 56 7.08 6.36 -3.14
CA PRO A 56 7.45 6.13 -4.53
C PRO A 56 6.39 6.67 -5.50
N CYS A 57 5.10 6.66 -5.15
CA CYS A 57 4.07 7.29 -5.97
C CYS A 57 4.30 8.79 -6.15
N ARG A 58 4.72 9.50 -5.08
CA ARG A 58 5.03 10.93 -5.15
C ARG A 58 6.24 11.19 -6.04
N GLN A 59 7.31 10.40 -5.89
CA GLN A 59 8.50 10.50 -6.73
C GLN A 59 8.15 10.26 -8.21
N LEU A 60 7.35 9.22 -8.49
CA LEU A 60 6.86 8.96 -9.85
C LEU A 60 6.03 10.13 -10.40
N ALA A 61 5.18 10.73 -9.56
CA ALA A 61 4.39 11.90 -9.95
C ALA A 61 5.26 13.13 -10.27
N GLU A 62 6.31 13.37 -9.49
CA GLU A 62 7.31 14.42 -9.75
C GLU A 62 8.05 14.18 -11.09
N HIS A 63 8.21 12.92 -11.48
CA HIS A 63 8.76 12.52 -12.78
C HIS A 63 7.72 12.42 -13.92
N GLY A 64 6.49 12.91 -13.70
CA GLY A 64 5.46 13.05 -14.74
C GLY A 64 4.48 11.87 -14.87
N VAL A 65 4.54 10.88 -13.99
CA VAL A 65 3.54 9.80 -13.95
C VAL A 65 2.24 10.32 -13.33
N ASN A 66 1.14 10.24 -14.07
CA ASN A 66 -0.16 10.77 -13.64
C ASN A 66 -1.27 9.70 -13.51
N GLN A 67 -0.95 8.42 -13.75
CA GLN A 67 -1.88 7.30 -13.62
C GLN A 67 -1.31 6.26 -12.66
N PHE A 68 -2.09 5.89 -11.65
CA PHE A 68 -1.73 4.86 -10.68
C PHE A 68 -2.84 3.81 -10.59
N HIS A 69 -2.45 2.53 -10.57
CA HIS A 69 -3.36 1.41 -10.34
C HIS A 69 -3.02 0.76 -9.01
N PHE A 70 -3.95 0.82 -8.06
CA PHE A 70 -3.77 0.23 -6.73
C PHE A 70 -4.50 -1.12 -6.63
N SER A 71 -3.74 -2.20 -6.42
CA SER A 71 -4.31 -3.49 -6.03
C SER A 71 -4.69 -3.46 -4.55
N THR A 72 -5.97 -3.25 -4.27
CA THR A 72 -6.48 -3.03 -2.91
C THR A 72 -6.37 -4.26 -2.01
N MET A 73 -6.28 -5.47 -2.56
CA MET A 73 -6.17 -6.73 -1.81
C MET A 73 -7.23 -6.85 -0.69
N ASN A 74 -8.47 -6.43 -0.99
CA ASN A 74 -9.61 -6.36 -0.06
C ASN A 74 -9.35 -5.47 1.17
N LYS A 75 -8.49 -4.46 1.05
CA LYS A 75 -8.15 -3.44 2.06
C LYS A 75 -8.27 -2.03 1.46
N PRO A 76 -9.51 -1.56 1.17
CA PRO A 76 -9.73 -0.27 0.53
C PRO A 76 -9.23 0.93 1.36
N GLU A 77 -9.19 0.81 2.68
CA GLU A 77 -8.78 1.87 3.61
C GLU A 77 -7.34 2.35 3.38
N ILE A 78 -6.40 1.43 3.12
CA ILE A 78 -4.99 1.77 2.86
C ILE A 78 -4.88 2.51 1.52
N THR A 79 -5.58 2.03 0.49
CA THR A 79 -5.59 2.68 -0.83
C THR A 79 -6.19 4.07 -0.74
N ALA A 80 -7.28 4.23 0.01
CA ALA A 80 -7.91 5.53 0.21
C ALA A 80 -7.02 6.50 1.01
N ALA A 81 -6.18 6.00 1.92
CA ALA A 81 -5.18 6.80 2.62
C ALA A 81 -4.06 7.27 1.66
N ILE A 82 -3.54 6.37 0.82
CA ILE A 82 -2.54 6.72 -0.21
C ILE A 82 -3.08 7.79 -1.16
N CYS A 83 -4.31 7.64 -1.67
CA CYS A 83 -4.93 8.64 -2.53
C CYS A 83 -4.95 10.04 -1.86
N ARG A 84 -5.33 10.12 -0.58
CA ARG A 84 -5.34 11.38 0.16
C ARG A 84 -3.94 11.96 0.34
N LEU A 85 -2.94 11.11 0.62
CA LEU A 85 -1.52 11.53 0.70
C LEU A 85 -1.00 12.09 -0.63
N LEU A 86 -1.52 11.60 -1.75
CA LEU A 86 -1.23 12.11 -3.09
C LEU A 86 -2.10 13.33 -3.47
N GLY A 87 -2.89 13.87 -2.55
CA GLY A 87 -3.77 15.02 -2.80
C GLY A 87 -5.07 14.69 -3.53
N VAL A 88 -5.35 13.41 -3.78
CA VAL A 88 -6.60 12.94 -4.39
C VAL A 88 -7.68 12.86 -3.31
N THR A 89 -8.62 13.80 -3.36
CA THR A 89 -9.81 13.79 -2.51
C THR A 89 -11.02 13.31 -3.31
N PRO A 90 -11.97 12.61 -2.67
CA PRO A 90 -13.22 12.25 -3.35
C PRO A 90 -13.91 13.54 -3.79
N ALA A 91 -14.28 13.62 -5.07
CA ALA A 91 -15.08 14.73 -5.55
C ALA A 91 -16.38 14.78 -4.74
N SER A 92 -16.62 15.89 -4.05
CA SER A 92 -17.92 16.18 -3.43
C SER A 92 -18.99 16.00 -4.51
N GLY A 93 -19.86 15.01 -4.36
CA GLY A 93 -20.71 14.46 -5.41
C GLY A 93 -21.23 15.50 -6.41
N ARG A 94 -20.55 15.61 -7.55
CA ARG A 94 -21.12 16.08 -8.80
C ARG A 94 -20.90 14.95 -9.78
N SER A 95 -21.83 14.01 -9.77
CA SER A 95 -22.04 13.14 -10.92
C SER A 95 -22.10 14.06 -12.14
N ARG A 96 -21.21 13.84 -13.12
CA ARG A 96 -21.47 14.30 -14.48
C ARG A 96 -22.74 13.58 -14.93
N GLN A 97 -23.91 14.15 -14.62
CA GLN A 97 -25.03 14.00 -15.54
C GLN A 97 -24.54 14.61 -16.84
N ALA A 98 -24.39 13.75 -17.83
CA ALA A 98 -24.07 14.14 -19.18
C ALA A 98 -25.10 15.15 -19.64
N GLN A 99 -24.70 16.42 -19.71
CA GLN A 99 -25.33 17.40 -20.57
C GLN A 99 -25.09 16.90 -22.00
N VAL A 100 -26.03 16.15 -22.55
CA VAL A 100 -26.18 15.98 -23.99
C VAL A 100 -27.22 17.01 -24.41
N SER A 101 -26.77 17.91 -25.27
CA SER A 101 -27.55 18.95 -25.93
C SER A 101 -28.70 18.39 -26.77
#